data_AF-A0A2E1L782-F1
#
_entry.id   AF-A0A2E1L782-F1
#
_cell.length_a   1.000
_cell.length_b   1.000
_cell.length_c   1.000
_cell.angle_alpha   90.00
_cell.angle_beta   90.00
_cell.angle_gamma   90.00
#
_symmetry.space_group_name_H-M   'P 1'
#
loop_
_entity.id
_entity.type
_entity.pdbx_description
1 polymer ?
#
loop_
_entity_poly.entity_id
_entity_poly.type
_entity_poly.pdbx_seq_one_letter_code
_entity_poly.pdbx_strand_id
1 'polypeptide(L)'
;MLSAAIDDEISASFNLDRYLGDTLILPYSFSDIKIKSNEICVSDNINAALYKLHYNFLYLNAETKLASNNFPTNYRGFIASNAASTSANVVWYNNNDTSSLSVSATSTVGTELLNTNGTILSGTVDGVFLKGLGTDNTTTGIVANSGTLVAFRIGENDTTVNITLNAKKIETATDLAFSDIKSLASDSNKKLFVLDGTLIYKLDVDSLLTANPAISSVGRFLIKTMGGKSSTIYDKDKFNNPISIDIVNDKLHVLDLGDNGYKVYDNNLNWISTVPQSTNFAAASGNVTDIAVDSVDENVYILSTGGTIDRYDVSGKLVSSTALDDVIETGEEFKRITFSKIDNNIIYVLSNKNIYKKFKSKINRSIGVFRLSDNNISTSERLTFISTNNIPGDLNDDVYVGSEISYAGVKSDIGKVLKFKEQIHYQTTVYDRYKTDIFSMSSIAVHSEEYVSSWVINKALNKLIYNHQLFKDNLFGKFVGTYNMTGRIQFNNVEYITDTDQNLFAYATTLDNYIGINEPVLAETINRPLKEIYDMQSTLLTLSKEKYTNKYPLATQVVTV
;
A
#
# COMPACT_ATOMS: atom_id res chain seq x y z
N MET A 1 14.36 -6.15 14.40
CA MET A 1 15.74 -5.90 13.90
C MET A 1 16.09 -4.49 14.31
N LEU A 2 17.27 -4.25 14.90
CA LEU A 2 17.78 -2.89 15.08
C LEU A 2 17.97 -2.31 13.68
N SER A 3 17.22 -1.27 13.29
CA SER A 3 17.53 -0.58 12.04
C SER A 3 18.92 0.05 12.19
N ALA A 4 19.77 -0.15 11.19
CA ALA A 4 21.02 0.59 11.14
C ALA A 4 20.69 2.06 10.88
N ALA A 5 21.47 3.00 11.45
CA ALA A 5 21.23 4.44 11.29
C ALA A 5 21.08 4.88 9.82
N ILE A 6 21.69 4.14 8.88
CA ILE A 6 21.56 4.41 7.45
C ILE A 6 20.18 4.06 6.88
N ASP A 7 19.52 2.99 7.36
CA ASP A 7 18.19 2.63 6.87
C ASP A 7 17.19 3.72 7.27
N ASP A 8 17.37 4.34 8.43
CA ASP A 8 16.59 5.51 8.85
C ASP A 8 16.85 6.72 7.93
N GLU A 9 18.12 7.00 7.58
CA GLU A 9 18.48 8.07 6.62
C GLU A 9 17.92 7.80 5.20
N ILE A 10 17.94 6.55 4.75
CA ILE A 10 17.35 6.13 3.47
C ILE A 10 15.84 6.36 3.49
N SER A 11 15.14 5.83 4.51
CA SER A 11 13.68 5.95 4.62
C SER A 11 13.20 7.39 4.81
N ALA A 12 14.04 8.27 5.36
CA ALA A 12 13.76 9.71 5.43
C ALA A 12 13.88 10.42 4.08
N SER A 13 14.67 9.88 3.14
CA SER A 13 15.02 10.55 1.88
C SER A 13 14.37 9.93 0.64
N PHE A 14 14.10 8.62 0.67
CA PHE A 14 13.64 7.85 -0.48
C PHE A 14 12.55 6.87 -0.11
N ASN A 15 11.54 6.77 -0.97
CA ASN A 15 10.63 5.64 -0.99
C ASN A 15 11.33 4.44 -1.63
N LEU A 16 11.21 3.26 -1.02
CA LEU A 16 11.72 2.02 -1.58
C LEU A 16 10.72 1.50 -2.64
N ASP A 17 10.63 2.19 -3.77
CA ASP A 17 9.57 2.04 -4.78
C ASP A 17 10.05 1.68 -6.19
N ARG A 18 11.24 1.10 -6.30
CA ARG A 18 11.83 0.68 -7.57
C ARG A 18 10.96 -0.35 -8.29
N TYR A 19 10.76 -0.15 -9.59
CA TYR A 19 10.30 -1.19 -10.53
C TYR A 19 11.43 -1.58 -11.49
N LEU A 20 11.33 -2.77 -12.08
CA LEU A 20 12.17 -3.12 -13.22
C LEU A 20 11.80 -2.28 -14.43
N GLY A 21 12.79 -1.79 -15.16
CA GLY A 21 12.62 -0.85 -16.28
C GLY A 21 12.61 0.61 -15.86
N ASP A 22 12.71 0.92 -14.57
CA ASP A 22 12.90 2.29 -14.12
C ASP A 22 14.27 2.82 -14.56
N THR A 23 14.28 4.08 -15.00
CA THR A 23 15.54 4.72 -15.40
C THR A 23 16.28 5.18 -14.15
N LEU A 24 17.37 4.49 -13.84
CA LEU A 24 18.22 4.85 -12.69
C LEU A 24 19.12 6.04 -13.03
N ILE A 25 19.02 7.13 -12.26
CA ILE A 25 19.82 8.35 -12.41
C ILE A 25 20.17 8.87 -11.02
N LEU A 26 21.45 9.19 -10.77
CA LEU A 26 21.87 9.80 -9.49
C LEU A 26 21.12 11.14 -9.28
N PRO A 27 20.57 11.40 -8.07
CA PRO A 27 19.83 12.63 -7.78
C PRO A 27 20.62 13.92 -8.04
N TYR A 28 21.93 13.90 -7.78
CA TYR A 28 22.83 15.03 -8.04
C TYR A 28 23.88 14.65 -9.07
N SER A 29 23.97 15.45 -10.13
CA SER A 29 25.05 15.34 -11.10
C SER A 29 26.34 15.94 -10.54
N PHE A 30 27.49 15.64 -11.15
CA PHE A 30 28.73 16.31 -10.76
C PHE A 30 28.66 17.84 -10.90
N SER A 31 27.88 18.36 -11.85
CA SER A 31 27.72 19.81 -12.00
C SER A 31 27.00 20.45 -10.80
N ASP A 32 26.17 19.68 -10.09
CA ASP A 32 25.50 20.11 -8.86
C ASP A 32 26.42 19.99 -7.64
N ILE A 33 27.33 19.01 -7.66
CA ILE A 33 28.27 18.71 -6.56
C ILE A 33 29.45 19.68 -6.54
N LYS A 34 29.97 20.06 -7.72
CA LYS A 34 31.18 20.88 -7.82
C LYS A 34 31.04 22.22 -7.10
N ILE A 35 32.09 22.62 -6.39
CA ILE A 35 32.25 23.96 -5.83
C ILE A 35 32.63 24.89 -6.99
N LYS A 36 31.96 26.03 -7.15
CA LYS A 36 32.24 26.92 -8.28
C LYS A 36 33.56 27.66 -8.07
N SER A 37 34.25 27.99 -9.16
CA SER A 37 35.57 28.67 -9.10
C SER A 37 35.53 30.03 -8.39
N ASN A 38 34.36 30.67 -8.31
CA ASN A 38 34.16 31.94 -7.61
C ASN A 38 33.69 31.79 -6.15
N GLU A 39 33.50 30.56 -5.65
CA GLU A 39 33.09 30.28 -4.28
C GLU A 39 34.31 30.07 -3.38
N ILE A 40 34.25 30.63 -2.17
CA ILE A 40 35.30 30.42 -1.16
C ILE A 40 35.15 29.00 -0.60
N CYS A 41 36.26 28.29 -0.46
CA CYS A 41 36.31 26.96 0.15
C CYS A 41 36.16 27.05 1.68
N VAL A 42 34.93 27.29 2.13
CA VAL A 42 34.52 27.26 3.54
C VAL A 42 33.80 25.95 3.86
N SER A 43 33.70 25.64 5.15
CA SER A 43 33.01 24.42 5.66
C SER A 43 31.65 24.22 5.04
N ASP A 44 30.86 25.29 4.88
CA ASP A 44 29.48 25.22 4.41
C ASP A 44 29.39 24.74 2.96
N ASN A 45 30.21 25.30 2.07
CA ASN A 45 30.24 24.92 0.66
C ASN A 45 30.76 23.49 0.48
N ILE A 46 31.76 23.11 1.28
CA ILE A 46 32.31 21.74 1.27
C ILE A 46 31.26 20.75 1.78
N ASN A 47 30.60 21.04 2.90
CA ASN A 47 29.55 20.20 3.48
C ASN A 47 28.35 20.06 2.54
N ALA A 48 27.99 21.11 1.81
CA ALA A 48 26.95 21.02 0.78
C ALA A 48 27.32 20.04 -0.34
N ALA A 49 28.58 20.00 -0.77
CA ALA A 49 29.06 19.04 -1.76
C ALA A 49 29.11 17.60 -1.20
N LEU A 50 29.64 17.43 0.02
CA LEU A 50 29.67 16.14 0.73
C LEU A 50 28.26 15.58 0.96
N TYR A 51 27.31 16.44 1.34
CA TYR A 51 25.90 16.08 1.49
C TYR A 51 25.31 15.53 0.20
N LYS A 52 25.54 16.20 -0.94
CA LYS A 52 25.03 15.73 -2.24
C LYS A 52 25.61 14.37 -2.63
N LEU A 53 26.90 14.13 -2.37
CA LEU A 53 27.52 12.82 -2.56
C LEU A 53 26.92 11.77 -1.61
N HIS A 54 26.74 12.09 -0.33
CA HIS A 54 26.08 11.19 0.61
C HIS A 54 24.63 10.89 0.21
N TYR A 55 23.89 11.87 -0.28
CA TYR A 55 22.53 11.70 -0.77
C TYR A 55 22.46 10.78 -1.99
N ASN A 56 23.41 10.89 -2.92
CA ASN A 56 23.58 9.93 -4.02
C ASN A 56 23.90 8.51 -3.50
N PHE A 57 24.66 8.39 -2.41
CA PHE A 57 24.96 7.10 -1.77
C PHE A 57 23.72 6.45 -1.13
N LEU A 58 22.88 7.24 -0.47
CA LEU A 58 21.57 6.80 0.04
C LEU A 58 20.66 6.33 -1.10
N TYR A 59 20.67 7.04 -2.24
CA TYR A 59 19.94 6.65 -3.44
C TYR A 59 20.39 5.31 -4.00
N LEU A 60 21.71 5.10 -4.15
CA LEU A 60 22.26 3.80 -4.58
C LEU A 60 21.75 2.65 -3.72
N ASN A 61 21.70 2.86 -2.41
CA ASN A 61 21.15 1.90 -1.48
C ASN A 61 19.67 1.63 -1.68
N ALA A 62 18.85 2.68 -1.81
CA ALA A 62 17.42 2.55 -2.06
C ALA A 62 17.16 1.73 -3.33
N GLU A 63 17.91 2.01 -4.41
CA GLU A 63 17.75 1.32 -5.68
C GLU A 63 18.21 -0.14 -5.63
N THR A 64 19.02 -0.58 -4.66
CA THR A 64 19.37 -2.01 -4.53
C THR A 64 18.26 -2.87 -3.92
N LYS A 65 17.10 -2.29 -3.59
CA LYS A 65 15.93 -2.98 -3.09
C LYS A 65 14.81 -2.95 -4.14
N LEU A 66 14.23 -4.10 -4.44
CA LEU A 66 13.10 -4.26 -5.37
C LEU A 66 11.97 -4.99 -4.67
N ALA A 67 10.75 -4.44 -4.69
CA ALA A 67 9.61 -5.14 -4.11
C ALA A 67 9.27 -6.40 -4.89
N SER A 68 9.04 -7.50 -4.17
CA SER A 68 8.61 -8.76 -4.76
C SER A 68 7.22 -8.63 -5.35
N ASN A 69 7.05 -9.15 -6.56
CA ASN A 69 5.77 -9.28 -7.23
C ASN A 69 4.94 -10.48 -6.73
N ASN A 70 5.46 -11.25 -5.78
CA ASN A 70 4.75 -12.38 -5.18
C ASN A 70 3.68 -11.87 -4.20
N PHE A 71 2.47 -11.67 -4.73
CA PHE A 71 1.32 -11.14 -4.01
C PHE A 71 0.08 -12.01 -4.25
N PRO A 72 -0.64 -12.44 -3.20
CA PRO A 72 -0.36 -12.24 -1.79
C PRO A 72 0.79 -13.13 -1.32
N THR A 73 1.56 -12.68 -0.33
CA THR A 73 2.69 -13.39 0.25
C THR A 73 2.23 -14.51 1.20
N ASN A 74 1.12 -14.32 1.93
CA ASN A 74 0.63 -15.30 2.90
C ASN A 74 -0.90 -15.34 2.99
N TYR A 75 -1.53 -16.26 2.26
CA TYR A 75 -2.95 -16.55 2.42
C TYR A 75 -3.21 -17.43 3.65
N ARG A 76 -4.03 -16.94 4.59
CA ARG A 76 -4.32 -17.61 5.85
C ARG A 76 -5.49 -18.59 5.75
N GLY A 77 -6.48 -18.25 4.95
CA GLY A 77 -7.76 -18.96 4.91
C GLY A 77 -8.92 -17.99 4.71
N PHE A 78 -10.12 -18.47 4.99
CA PHE A 78 -11.33 -17.70 4.79
C PHE A 78 -12.41 -18.02 5.82
N ILE A 79 -13.33 -17.09 5.97
CA ILE A 79 -14.52 -17.21 6.80
C ILE A 79 -15.70 -17.45 5.89
N ALA A 80 -16.46 -18.51 6.17
CA ALA A 80 -17.69 -18.82 5.47
C ALA A 80 -18.70 -19.48 6.41
N SER A 81 -19.96 -19.60 5.98
CA SER A 81 -20.97 -20.32 6.74
C SER A 81 -20.70 -21.83 6.73
N ASN A 82 -20.90 -22.48 7.87
CA ASN A 82 -20.73 -23.94 8.00
C ASN A 82 -21.91 -24.77 7.44
N ALA A 83 -23.02 -24.10 7.12
CA ALA A 83 -24.19 -24.69 6.49
C ALA A 83 -24.92 -23.67 5.62
N ALA A 84 -25.68 -24.16 4.66
CA ALA A 84 -26.48 -23.37 3.73
C ALA A 84 -27.83 -22.96 4.33
N SER A 85 -27.82 -22.19 5.42
CA SER A 85 -29.03 -21.61 5.98
C SER A 85 -28.77 -20.21 6.54
N THR A 86 -29.80 -19.37 6.55
CA THR A 86 -29.76 -17.99 7.08
C THR A 86 -29.54 -17.91 8.59
N SER A 87 -29.52 -19.07 9.28
CA SER A 87 -29.33 -19.20 10.73
C SER A 87 -28.03 -19.96 11.10
N ALA A 88 -27.16 -20.22 10.12
CA ALA A 88 -25.92 -20.98 10.33
C ALA A 88 -24.80 -20.13 10.94
N ASN A 89 -23.94 -20.76 11.74
CA ASN A 89 -22.72 -20.16 12.26
C ASN A 89 -21.69 -19.95 11.12
N VAL A 90 -20.83 -18.94 11.25
CA VAL A 90 -19.62 -18.84 10.42
C VAL A 90 -18.47 -19.59 11.08
N VAL A 91 -17.60 -20.16 10.26
CA VAL A 91 -16.44 -20.94 10.70
C VAL A 91 -15.21 -20.50 9.91
N TRP A 92 -14.06 -20.65 10.54
CA TRP A 92 -12.77 -20.47 9.88
C TRP A 92 -12.37 -21.71 9.09
N TYR A 93 -12.01 -21.51 7.82
CA TYR A 93 -11.45 -22.53 6.95
C TYR A 93 -9.97 -22.23 6.75
N ASN A 94 -9.12 -23.08 7.36
CA ASN A 94 -7.66 -22.97 7.25
C ASN A 94 -7.18 -23.26 5.83
N ASN A 95 -6.09 -22.59 5.46
CA ASN A 95 -5.29 -22.97 4.31
C ASN A 95 -4.37 -24.16 4.69
N ASN A 96 -4.77 -25.39 4.34
CA ASN A 96 -3.96 -26.59 4.56
C ASN A 96 -3.16 -26.91 3.28
N ASP A 97 -2.08 -26.16 3.03
CA ASP A 97 -1.06 -26.39 1.98
C ASP A 97 -1.56 -26.95 0.64
N THR A 98 -1.81 -26.09 -0.34
CA THR A 98 -1.34 -26.19 -1.76
C THR A 98 -2.00 -25.08 -2.58
N SER A 99 -1.38 -24.76 -3.72
CA SER A 99 -1.65 -23.75 -4.76
C SER A 99 -3.07 -23.72 -5.37
N SER A 100 -4.08 -24.14 -4.64
CA SER A 100 -5.47 -24.03 -5.03
C SER A 100 -6.27 -23.45 -3.87
N LEU A 101 -6.58 -22.15 -3.98
CA LEU A 101 -7.56 -21.45 -3.15
C LEU A 101 -9.00 -21.96 -3.38
N SER A 102 -9.13 -23.15 -3.97
CA SER A 102 -10.32 -23.78 -4.50
C SER A 102 -11.07 -24.61 -3.46
N VAL A 103 -11.01 -24.25 -2.17
CA VAL A 103 -11.99 -24.79 -1.22
C VAL A 103 -13.26 -23.94 -1.38
N SER A 104 -14.04 -24.30 -2.38
CA SER A 104 -15.44 -23.90 -2.43
C SER A 104 -16.08 -24.35 -1.12
N ALA A 105 -16.85 -23.49 -0.46
CA ALA A 105 -17.61 -23.87 0.74
C ALA A 105 -18.43 -25.16 0.51
N THR A 106 -18.78 -25.47 -0.74
CA THR A 106 -19.48 -26.66 -1.20
C THR A 106 -18.71 -27.99 -1.12
N SER A 107 -17.37 -28.02 -1.11
CA SER A 107 -16.66 -29.31 -1.04
C SER A 107 -16.75 -29.94 0.35
N THR A 108 -16.98 -29.11 1.38
CA THR A 108 -17.17 -29.54 2.78
C THR A 108 -18.63 -29.47 3.23
N VAL A 109 -19.43 -28.56 2.64
CA VAL A 109 -20.88 -28.45 2.84
C VAL A 109 -21.55 -29.19 1.69
N GLY A 110 -21.86 -30.48 1.90
CA GLY A 110 -22.31 -31.42 0.87
C GLY A 110 -23.55 -31.02 0.06
N THR A 111 -24.15 -31.99 -0.61
CA THR A 111 -25.29 -31.90 -1.56
C THR A 111 -26.58 -31.18 -1.07
N GLU A 112 -26.56 -30.55 0.10
CA GLU A 112 -27.68 -29.82 0.73
C GLU A 112 -27.86 -28.38 0.20
N LEU A 113 -27.01 -27.91 -0.72
CA LEU A 113 -27.04 -26.54 -1.27
C LEU A 113 -28.05 -26.31 -2.41
N LEU A 114 -28.69 -27.36 -2.92
CA LEU A 114 -29.73 -27.21 -3.94
C LEU A 114 -30.97 -26.53 -3.33
N ASN A 115 -31.34 -25.35 -3.86
CA ASN A 115 -32.50 -24.53 -3.46
C ASN A 115 -32.39 -23.62 -2.22
N THR A 116 -31.20 -23.38 -1.67
CA THR A 116 -31.03 -22.49 -0.50
C THR A 116 -31.02 -21.00 -0.88
N ASN A 117 -31.56 -20.13 -0.02
CA ASN A 117 -31.56 -18.66 -0.16
C ASN A 117 -30.23 -18.01 0.30
N GLY A 118 -29.10 -18.68 0.04
CA GLY A 118 -27.75 -18.16 0.33
C GLY A 118 -27.27 -18.40 1.76
N THR A 119 -26.24 -17.66 2.14
CA THR A 119 -25.53 -17.73 3.44
C THR A 119 -25.63 -16.41 4.19
N ILE A 120 -25.23 -16.38 5.47
CA ILE A 120 -25.24 -15.14 6.28
C ILE A 120 -24.31 -14.06 5.72
N LEU A 121 -23.27 -14.46 4.98
CA LEU A 121 -22.31 -13.56 4.34
C LEU A 121 -22.64 -13.32 2.86
N SER A 122 -23.85 -13.60 2.40
CA SER A 122 -24.23 -13.39 0.99
C SER A 122 -24.77 -11.98 0.74
N GLY A 123 -24.36 -11.35 -0.35
CA GLY A 123 -24.76 -9.98 -0.72
C GLY A 123 -23.98 -8.91 0.05
N THR A 124 -22.73 -9.21 0.39
CA THR A 124 -21.78 -8.33 1.06
C THR A 124 -21.43 -7.13 0.20
N VAL A 125 -21.49 -5.94 0.80
CA VAL A 125 -21.22 -4.66 0.15
C VAL A 125 -19.94 -4.00 0.67
N ASP A 126 -19.64 -4.23 1.95
CA ASP A 126 -18.49 -3.64 2.63
C ASP A 126 -18.18 -4.36 3.95
N GLY A 127 -16.99 -4.12 4.51
CA GLY A 127 -16.55 -4.68 5.78
C GLY A 127 -15.47 -3.86 6.46
N VAL A 128 -15.54 -3.79 7.79
CA VAL A 128 -14.53 -3.13 8.65
C VAL A 128 -14.04 -4.12 9.69
N PHE A 129 -12.72 -4.15 9.92
CA PHE A 129 -12.08 -5.08 10.85
C PHE A 129 -11.36 -4.31 11.95
N LEU A 130 -11.75 -4.59 13.20
CA LEU A 130 -11.30 -3.84 14.37
C LEU A 130 -10.62 -4.78 15.36
N LYS A 131 -9.56 -4.30 15.99
CA LYS A 131 -9.00 -4.99 17.16
C LYS A 131 -10.03 -4.99 18.29
N GLY A 132 -10.17 -6.14 18.96
CA GLY A 132 -10.95 -6.27 20.18
C GLY A 132 -10.53 -5.28 21.28
N LEU A 133 -11.44 -5.02 22.21
CA LEU A 133 -11.19 -4.25 23.42
C LEU A 133 -10.77 -5.20 24.56
N GLY A 134 -9.77 -4.78 25.34
CA GLY A 134 -9.21 -5.56 26.44
C GLY A 134 -7.84 -6.15 26.11
N THR A 135 -7.48 -7.23 26.80
CA THR A 135 -6.19 -7.92 26.67
C THR A 135 -6.13 -8.93 25.53
N ASP A 136 -7.27 -9.28 24.95
CA ASP A 136 -7.36 -10.35 23.95
C ASP A 136 -6.88 -9.83 22.58
N ASN A 137 -5.98 -10.57 21.91
CA ASN A 137 -5.52 -10.23 20.55
C ASN A 137 -6.48 -10.76 19.47
N THR A 138 -7.77 -10.56 19.68
CA THR A 138 -8.81 -10.95 18.71
C THR A 138 -9.14 -9.81 17.76
N THR A 139 -9.58 -10.16 16.56
CA THR A 139 -10.12 -9.20 15.58
C THR A 139 -11.63 -9.41 15.46
N THR A 140 -12.41 -8.33 15.52
CA THR A 140 -13.84 -8.36 15.20
C THR A 140 -14.03 -7.83 13.79
N GLY A 141 -14.55 -8.68 12.90
CA GLY A 141 -15.02 -8.28 11.58
C GLY A 141 -16.49 -7.85 11.67
N ILE A 142 -16.80 -6.68 11.14
CA ILE A 142 -18.17 -6.18 10.95
C ILE A 142 -18.38 -6.05 9.45
N VAL A 143 -19.25 -6.90 8.90
CA VAL A 143 -19.54 -6.98 7.47
C VAL A 143 -20.99 -6.58 7.23
N ALA A 144 -21.23 -5.81 6.17
CA ALA A 144 -22.56 -5.40 5.76
C ALA A 144 -23.01 -6.16 4.52
N ASN A 145 -24.27 -6.54 4.53
CA ASN A 145 -25.07 -6.77 3.33
C ASN A 145 -26.06 -5.59 3.21
N SER A 146 -26.70 -5.40 2.06
CA SER A 146 -27.55 -4.22 1.80
C SER A 146 -28.62 -3.91 2.87
N GLY A 147 -29.08 -4.89 3.65
CA GLY A 147 -30.04 -4.64 4.75
C GLY A 147 -29.67 -5.28 6.09
N THR A 148 -28.42 -5.69 6.30
CA THR A 148 -28.03 -6.45 7.51
C THR A 148 -26.58 -6.20 7.88
N LEU A 149 -26.31 -5.98 9.16
CA LEU A 149 -24.97 -6.03 9.73
C LEU A 149 -24.72 -7.40 10.37
N VAL A 150 -23.59 -7.99 10.03
CA VAL A 150 -23.08 -9.23 10.59
C VAL A 150 -21.75 -8.92 11.26
N ALA A 151 -21.61 -9.27 12.54
CA ALA A 151 -20.33 -9.17 13.24
C ALA A 151 -19.90 -10.54 13.73
N PHE A 152 -18.60 -10.81 13.62
CA PHE A 152 -18.00 -12.02 14.12
C PHE A 152 -16.61 -11.74 14.69
N ARG A 153 -16.26 -12.48 15.73
CA ARG A 153 -14.97 -12.39 16.40
C ARG A 153 -14.08 -13.53 15.95
N ILE A 154 -12.91 -13.16 15.43
CA ILE A 154 -11.84 -14.05 15.02
C ILE A 154 -10.91 -14.24 16.22
N GLY A 155 -10.73 -15.48 16.65
CA GLY A 155 -9.83 -15.85 17.73
C GLY A 155 -8.36 -15.67 17.36
N GLU A 156 -7.48 -15.74 18.35
CA GLU A 156 -6.04 -15.69 18.11
C GLU A 156 -5.59 -16.80 17.15
N ASN A 157 -4.62 -16.48 16.30
CA ASN A 157 -4.09 -17.37 15.25
C ASN A 157 -5.09 -17.80 14.16
N ASP A 158 -6.24 -17.13 14.06
CA ASP A 158 -7.26 -17.41 13.05
C ASP A 158 -7.82 -18.85 13.15
N THR A 159 -8.05 -19.38 14.34
CA THR A 159 -8.50 -20.78 14.51
C THR A 159 -10.00 -20.94 14.77
N THR A 160 -10.64 -19.89 15.30
CA THR A 160 -12.05 -19.91 15.69
C THR A 160 -12.73 -18.63 15.22
N VAL A 161 -14.01 -18.73 14.81
CA VAL A 161 -14.85 -17.57 14.51
C VAL A 161 -16.17 -17.74 15.23
N ASN A 162 -16.63 -16.69 15.91
CA ASN A 162 -17.91 -16.68 16.62
C ASN A 162 -18.74 -15.49 16.17
N ILE A 163 -19.98 -15.71 15.75
CA ILE A 163 -20.91 -14.62 15.46
C ILE A 163 -21.27 -13.89 16.75
N THR A 164 -21.10 -12.58 16.74
CA THR A 164 -21.51 -11.68 17.83
C THR A 164 -22.71 -10.82 17.44
N LEU A 165 -22.97 -10.65 16.14
CA LEU A 165 -24.14 -9.93 15.65
C LEU A 165 -24.65 -10.48 14.32
N ASN A 166 -25.96 -10.55 14.16
CA ASN A 166 -26.65 -10.68 12.88
C ASN A 166 -27.96 -9.89 12.97
N ALA A 167 -27.99 -8.65 12.48
CA ALA A 167 -29.12 -7.76 12.72
C ALA A 167 -29.49 -6.89 11.52
N LYS A 168 -30.79 -6.88 11.22
CA LYS A 168 -31.42 -5.96 10.26
C LYS A 168 -31.76 -4.61 10.87
N LYS A 169 -32.04 -4.58 12.17
CA LYS A 169 -32.38 -3.35 12.89
C LYS A 169 -31.15 -2.46 13.05
N ILE A 170 -31.31 -1.16 13.15
CA ILE A 170 -30.21 -0.22 13.45
C ILE A 170 -29.83 -0.32 14.92
N GLU A 171 -30.83 -0.35 15.80
CA GLU A 171 -30.69 -0.54 17.23
C GLU A 171 -31.74 -1.52 17.72
N THR A 172 -31.40 -2.37 18.70
CA THR A 172 -32.28 -3.44 19.20
C THR A 172 -33.59 -2.90 19.78
N ALA A 173 -33.55 -1.72 20.40
CA ALA A 173 -34.71 -1.10 21.07
C ALA A 173 -35.69 -0.39 20.12
N THR A 174 -35.36 -0.25 18.83
CA THR A 174 -36.18 0.47 17.85
C THR A 174 -36.67 -0.45 16.74
N ASP A 175 -37.65 0.01 15.95
CA ASP A 175 -38.06 -0.65 14.70
C ASP A 175 -37.34 -0.11 13.47
N LEU A 176 -36.38 0.80 13.66
CA LEU A 176 -35.54 1.29 12.58
C LEU A 176 -34.68 0.14 12.05
N ALA A 177 -34.69 -0.04 10.74
CA ALA A 177 -33.96 -1.09 10.06
C ALA A 177 -33.10 -0.51 8.94
N PHE A 178 -31.98 -1.19 8.69
CA PHE A 178 -31.16 -0.93 7.54
C PHE A 178 -31.92 -1.29 6.27
N SER A 179 -31.75 -0.48 5.23
CA SER A 179 -32.50 -0.62 3.99
C SER A 179 -31.63 -0.80 2.74
N ASP A 180 -30.49 -0.12 2.70
CA ASP A 180 -29.56 -0.03 1.59
C ASP A 180 -28.16 0.40 2.10
N ILE A 181 -27.53 -0.43 2.94
CA ILE A 181 -26.14 -0.21 3.36
C ILE A 181 -25.24 -0.23 2.12
N LYS A 182 -24.38 0.78 2.00
CA LYS A 182 -23.45 0.97 0.88
C LYS A 182 -21.98 0.91 1.29
N SER A 183 -21.66 1.41 2.49
CA SER A 183 -20.29 1.47 2.97
C SER A 183 -20.21 1.60 4.49
N LEU A 184 -19.10 1.11 5.04
CA LEU A 184 -18.77 1.10 6.46
C LEU A 184 -17.41 1.78 6.68
N ALA A 185 -17.28 2.55 7.76
CA ALA A 185 -16.01 3.08 8.22
C ALA A 185 -15.96 3.12 9.76
N SER A 186 -14.77 3.25 10.33
CA SER A 186 -14.58 3.37 11.78
C SER A 186 -13.61 4.47 12.14
N ASP A 187 -13.88 5.18 13.23
CA ASP A 187 -12.97 6.21 13.76
C ASP A 187 -11.89 5.62 14.68
N SER A 188 -10.98 6.49 15.15
CA SER A 188 -9.92 6.12 16.10
C SER A 188 -10.45 5.61 17.45
N ASN A 189 -11.68 5.98 17.80
CA ASN A 189 -12.39 5.53 19.00
C ASN A 189 -13.22 4.26 18.77
N LYS A 190 -13.02 3.59 17.62
CA LYS A 190 -13.71 2.36 17.21
C LYS A 190 -15.23 2.48 17.13
N LYS A 191 -15.76 3.69 16.92
CA LYS A 191 -17.18 3.90 16.60
C LYS A 191 -17.40 3.59 15.14
N LEU A 192 -18.50 2.91 14.85
CA LEU A 192 -18.85 2.45 13.51
C LEU A 192 -19.74 3.49 12.83
N PHE A 193 -19.41 3.82 11.60
CA PHE A 193 -20.20 4.67 10.72
C PHE A 193 -20.77 3.81 9.61
N VAL A 194 -22.08 3.87 9.42
CA VAL A 194 -22.80 3.08 8.43
C VAL A 194 -23.49 4.04 7.47
N LEU A 195 -23.10 4.00 6.21
CA LEU A 195 -23.82 4.68 5.14
C LEU A 195 -24.95 3.78 4.63
N ASP A 196 -26.20 4.19 4.84
CA ASP A 196 -27.42 3.46 4.47
C ASP A 196 -28.35 4.36 3.64
N GLY A 197 -28.43 4.10 2.34
CA GLY A 197 -29.18 4.89 1.37
C GLY A 197 -28.65 6.31 1.24
N THR A 198 -29.24 7.24 2.00
CA THR A 198 -28.83 8.66 2.11
C THR A 198 -28.62 9.10 3.56
N LEU A 199 -28.58 8.15 4.50
CA LEU A 199 -28.40 8.40 5.92
C LEU A 199 -27.06 7.82 6.37
N ILE A 200 -26.43 8.48 7.33
CA ILE A 200 -25.25 7.98 8.01
C ILE A 200 -25.60 7.80 9.48
N TYR A 201 -25.38 6.58 9.98
CA TYR A 201 -25.55 6.23 11.38
C TYR A 201 -24.19 6.09 12.05
N LYS A 202 -23.98 6.83 13.13
CA LYS A 202 -22.85 6.65 14.04
C LYS A 202 -23.28 5.73 15.18
N LEU A 203 -22.61 4.60 15.33
CA LEU A 203 -22.94 3.54 16.26
C LEU A 203 -21.81 3.31 17.26
N ASP A 204 -22.17 3.10 18.52
CA ASP A 204 -21.30 2.48 19.50
C ASP A 204 -21.31 0.96 19.28
N VAL A 205 -20.14 0.37 19.10
CA VAL A 205 -19.97 -1.07 18.89
C VAL A 205 -19.06 -1.71 19.93
N ASP A 206 -18.73 -1.02 21.04
CA ASP A 206 -17.79 -1.50 22.05
C ASP A 206 -18.18 -2.89 22.60
N SER A 207 -19.48 -3.17 22.72
CA SER A 207 -20.00 -4.47 23.13
C SER A 207 -19.72 -5.61 22.15
N LEU A 208 -19.49 -5.33 20.86
CA LEU A 208 -19.06 -6.34 19.86
C LEU A 208 -17.56 -6.60 19.92
N LEU A 209 -16.80 -5.65 20.48
CA LEU A 209 -15.35 -5.68 20.52
C LEU A 209 -14.82 -6.32 21.81
N THR A 210 -15.65 -6.46 22.84
CA THR A 210 -15.28 -7.04 24.14
C THR A 210 -15.90 -8.42 24.35
N ALA A 211 -15.25 -9.24 25.19
CA ALA A 211 -15.81 -10.50 25.68
C ALA A 211 -16.58 -10.31 27.00
N ASN A 212 -16.71 -9.07 27.49
CA ASN A 212 -17.37 -8.77 28.76
C ASN A 212 -18.87 -9.12 28.71
N PRO A 213 -19.34 -10.14 29.45
CA PRO A 213 -20.73 -10.58 29.43
C PRO A 213 -21.75 -9.50 29.84
N ALA A 214 -21.32 -8.51 30.63
CA ALA A 214 -22.19 -7.46 31.16
C ALA A 214 -22.71 -6.51 30.08
N ILE A 215 -21.94 -6.31 29.00
CA ILE A 215 -22.30 -5.39 27.91
C ILE A 215 -22.40 -6.09 26.56
N SER A 216 -21.86 -7.30 26.40
CA SER A 216 -21.87 -8.04 25.13
C SER A 216 -23.27 -8.36 24.59
N SER A 217 -24.31 -8.35 25.44
CA SER A 217 -25.70 -8.58 25.06
C SER A 217 -26.40 -7.36 24.42
N VAL A 218 -25.83 -6.16 24.57
CA VAL A 218 -26.39 -4.91 24.02
C VAL A 218 -26.16 -4.83 22.51
N GLY A 219 -25.01 -5.31 22.05
CA GLY A 219 -24.63 -5.38 20.65
C GLY A 219 -24.18 -4.04 20.10
N ARG A 220 -25.08 -3.08 19.90
CA ARG A 220 -24.74 -1.74 19.39
C ARG A 220 -25.75 -0.69 19.86
N PHE A 221 -25.32 0.56 19.95
CA PHE A 221 -26.15 1.69 20.35
C PHE A 221 -26.06 2.82 19.32
N LEU A 222 -27.19 3.42 18.95
CA LEU A 222 -27.23 4.53 18.01
C LEU A 222 -26.85 5.84 18.72
N ILE A 223 -25.72 6.43 18.33
CA ILE A 223 -25.22 7.69 18.90
C ILE A 223 -25.84 8.88 18.18
N LYS A 224 -25.75 8.88 16.84
CA LYS A 224 -26.20 10.02 16.02
C LYS A 224 -26.55 9.56 14.61
N THR A 225 -27.50 10.27 14.01
CA THR A 225 -27.87 10.14 12.61
C THR A 225 -27.68 11.47 11.90
N MET A 226 -27.26 11.44 10.65
CA MET A 226 -27.26 12.58 9.73
C MET A 226 -27.71 12.12 8.33
N GLY A 227 -28.01 13.07 7.44
CA GLY A 227 -28.34 12.78 6.05
C GLY A 227 -29.78 13.11 5.68
N GLY A 228 -30.26 12.44 4.63
CA GLY A 228 -31.52 12.71 3.95
C GLY A 228 -31.28 13.15 2.52
N LYS A 229 -32.34 13.21 1.71
CA LYS A 229 -32.22 13.52 0.28
C LYS A 229 -31.80 14.98 0.06
N SER A 230 -30.65 15.16 -0.57
CA SER A 230 -30.12 16.44 -1.05
C SER A 230 -30.77 16.83 -2.38
N SER A 231 -30.84 18.15 -2.61
CA SER A 231 -31.14 18.72 -3.93
C SER A 231 -29.93 19.43 -4.56
N THR A 232 -28.87 19.64 -3.79
CA THR A 232 -27.65 20.34 -4.20
C THR A 232 -26.46 19.96 -3.32
N ILE A 233 -25.25 19.96 -3.89
CA ILE A 233 -24.02 19.67 -3.15
C ILE A 233 -23.79 20.58 -1.92
N TYR A 234 -24.40 21.77 -1.90
CA TYR A 234 -24.27 22.72 -0.79
C TYR A 234 -25.21 22.45 0.39
N ASP A 235 -26.14 21.49 0.28
CA ASP A 235 -26.89 20.99 1.42
C ASP A 235 -25.92 20.27 2.35
N LYS A 236 -25.53 20.95 3.44
CA LYS A 236 -24.40 20.56 4.29
C LYS A 236 -24.61 19.24 5.02
N ASP A 237 -25.85 18.88 5.31
CA ASP A 237 -26.24 17.74 6.14
C ASP A 237 -27.02 16.65 5.39
N LYS A 238 -27.11 16.75 4.05
CA LYS A 238 -27.89 15.85 3.19
C LYS A 238 -27.07 15.32 2.02
N PHE A 239 -27.55 14.24 1.40
CA PHE A 239 -26.86 13.58 0.30
C PHE A 239 -27.82 13.20 -0.84
N ASN A 240 -27.36 13.26 -2.08
CA ASN A 240 -28.19 12.94 -3.26
C ASN A 240 -28.06 11.46 -3.61
N ASN A 241 -26.84 10.98 -3.82
CA ASN A 241 -26.51 9.57 -3.98
C ASN A 241 -25.11 9.29 -3.40
N PRO A 242 -24.99 9.22 -2.07
CA PRO A 242 -23.74 8.84 -1.43
C PRO A 242 -23.45 7.36 -1.72
N ILE A 243 -22.19 7.03 -2.00
CA ILE A 243 -21.78 5.67 -2.42
C ILE A 243 -20.67 5.07 -1.56
N SER A 244 -19.82 5.89 -0.96
CA SER A 244 -18.70 5.42 -0.14
C SER A 244 -18.35 6.43 0.95
N ILE A 245 -17.80 5.92 2.05
CA ILE A 245 -17.30 6.71 3.17
C ILE A 245 -15.91 6.24 3.58
N ASP A 246 -15.08 7.17 4.05
CA ASP A 246 -13.83 6.83 4.73
C ASP A 246 -13.61 7.77 5.93
N ILE A 247 -12.92 7.27 6.95
CA ILE A 247 -12.61 8.02 8.17
C ILE A 247 -11.13 7.97 8.45
N VAL A 248 -10.53 9.15 8.45
CA VAL A 248 -9.11 9.35 8.73
C VAL A 248 -8.94 10.58 9.60
N ASN A 249 -8.09 10.46 10.62
CA ASN A 249 -7.82 11.54 11.58
C ASN A 249 -9.11 12.16 12.14
N ASP A 250 -10.07 11.30 12.49
CA ASP A 250 -11.40 11.65 13.03
C ASP A 250 -12.24 12.57 12.13
N LYS A 251 -11.95 12.58 10.82
CA LYS A 251 -12.74 13.25 9.79
C LYS A 251 -13.43 12.23 8.89
N LEU A 252 -14.75 12.33 8.81
CA LEU A 252 -15.58 11.52 7.92
C LEU A 252 -15.66 12.18 6.55
N HIS A 253 -15.24 11.45 5.52
CA HIS A 253 -15.34 11.84 4.13
C HIS A 253 -16.48 11.05 3.49
N VAL A 254 -17.41 11.74 2.85
CA VAL A 254 -18.59 11.14 2.23
C VAL A 254 -18.58 11.45 0.74
N LEU A 255 -18.40 10.41 -0.07
CA LEU A 255 -18.43 10.51 -1.53
C LEU A 255 -19.88 10.47 -2.03
N ASP A 256 -20.33 11.58 -2.59
CA ASP A 256 -21.68 11.75 -3.13
C ASP A 256 -21.64 11.84 -4.66
N LEU A 257 -21.91 10.70 -5.30
CA LEU A 257 -21.94 10.59 -6.75
C LEU A 257 -23.05 11.44 -7.36
N GLY A 258 -24.20 11.54 -6.67
CA GLY A 258 -25.35 12.31 -7.17
C GLY A 258 -25.07 13.81 -7.20
N ASP A 259 -24.26 14.30 -6.26
CA ASP A 259 -23.84 15.69 -6.19
C ASP A 259 -22.49 15.95 -6.89
N ASN A 260 -21.88 14.91 -7.50
CA ASN A 260 -20.56 14.93 -8.14
C ASN A 260 -19.45 15.55 -7.29
N GLY A 261 -19.32 15.10 -6.05
CA GLY A 261 -18.25 15.56 -5.17
C GLY A 261 -18.21 14.78 -3.87
N TYR A 262 -17.53 15.34 -2.88
CA TYR A 262 -17.50 14.76 -1.55
C TYR A 262 -17.64 15.84 -0.47
N LYS A 263 -18.09 15.43 0.71
CA LYS A 263 -18.28 16.29 1.88
C LYS A 263 -17.46 15.76 3.04
N VAL A 264 -16.94 16.66 3.87
CA VAL A 264 -16.10 16.32 5.01
C VAL A 264 -16.78 16.78 6.30
N TYR A 265 -16.75 15.92 7.31
CA TYR A 265 -17.36 16.13 8.61
C TYR A 265 -16.38 15.80 9.73
N ASP A 266 -16.56 16.42 10.89
CA ASP A 266 -15.85 16.00 12.09
C ASP A 266 -16.46 14.71 12.67
N ASN A 267 -15.82 14.16 13.71
CA ASN A 267 -16.30 12.96 14.40
C ASN A 267 -17.70 13.12 15.01
N ASN A 268 -18.17 14.35 15.25
CA ASN A 268 -19.49 14.63 15.76
C ASN A 268 -20.52 14.85 14.63
N LEU A 269 -20.17 14.55 13.37
CA LEU A 269 -20.99 14.76 12.19
C LEU A 269 -21.34 16.24 11.93
N ASN A 270 -20.48 17.16 12.38
CA ASN A 270 -20.59 18.57 12.01
C ASN A 270 -19.86 18.81 10.69
N TRP A 271 -20.48 19.59 9.81
CA TRP A 271 -19.92 19.90 8.49
C TRP A 271 -18.62 20.71 8.61
N ILE A 272 -17.58 20.27 7.90
CA ILE A 272 -16.29 20.96 7.75
C ILE A 272 -16.22 21.63 6.38
N SER A 273 -16.40 20.84 5.31
CA SER A 273 -16.23 21.33 3.95
C SER A 273 -17.06 20.53 2.93
N THR A 274 -17.26 21.16 1.77
CA THR A 274 -17.86 20.55 0.59
C THR A 274 -16.93 20.76 -0.57
N VAL A 275 -16.63 19.70 -1.32
CA VAL A 275 -15.69 19.71 -2.44
C VAL A 275 -16.41 19.24 -3.71
N PRO A 276 -16.90 20.17 -4.57
CA PRO A 276 -17.50 19.84 -5.86
C PRO A 276 -16.43 19.44 -6.89
N GLN A 277 -16.66 18.35 -7.62
CA GLN A 277 -15.73 17.77 -8.60
C GLN A 277 -16.41 17.36 -9.92
N SER A 278 -17.48 18.05 -10.31
CA SER A 278 -18.32 17.69 -11.47
C SER A 278 -17.52 17.47 -12.76
N THR A 279 -16.54 18.33 -13.04
CA THR A 279 -15.71 18.19 -14.26
C THR A 279 -14.83 16.95 -14.20
N ASN A 280 -14.23 16.66 -13.05
CA ASN A 280 -13.31 15.53 -12.89
C ASN A 280 -14.07 14.20 -12.88
N PHE A 281 -15.20 14.13 -12.19
CA PHE A 281 -16.03 12.91 -12.14
C PHE A 281 -16.61 12.58 -13.51
N ALA A 282 -16.98 13.59 -14.30
CA ALA A 282 -17.44 13.40 -15.69
C ALA A 282 -16.32 12.99 -16.65
N ALA A 283 -15.06 13.31 -16.34
CA ALA A 283 -13.89 12.96 -17.14
C ALA A 283 -13.27 11.60 -16.76
N ALA A 284 -13.73 10.98 -15.66
CA ALA A 284 -13.21 9.71 -15.19
C ALA A 284 -13.48 8.58 -16.20
N SER A 285 -12.58 7.60 -16.26
CA SER A 285 -12.82 6.37 -17.02
C SER A 285 -13.87 5.53 -16.29
N GLY A 286 -15.11 5.50 -16.81
CA GLY A 286 -16.23 4.84 -16.13
C GLY A 286 -16.84 5.67 -15.00
N ASN A 287 -17.54 5.02 -14.06
CA ASN A 287 -18.18 5.71 -12.94
C ASN A 287 -17.22 5.78 -11.75
N VAL A 288 -17.29 6.87 -10.98
CA VAL A 288 -16.64 6.92 -9.67
C VAL A 288 -17.27 5.87 -8.74
N THR A 289 -16.43 5.12 -8.02
CA THR A 289 -16.86 3.96 -7.22
C THR A 289 -16.44 4.01 -5.75
N ASP A 290 -15.34 4.68 -5.40
CA ASP A 290 -14.82 4.63 -4.04
C ASP A 290 -13.98 5.84 -3.66
N ILE A 291 -13.88 6.08 -2.34
CA ILE A 291 -13.04 7.12 -1.73
C ILE A 291 -12.14 6.47 -0.69
N ALA A 292 -10.87 6.88 -0.65
CA ALA A 292 -9.97 6.59 0.45
C ALA A 292 -9.13 7.82 0.77
N VAL A 293 -8.73 7.98 2.02
CA VAL A 293 -7.93 9.11 2.48
C VAL A 293 -6.63 8.59 3.08
N ASP A 294 -5.53 9.27 2.78
CA ASP A 294 -4.23 8.93 3.36
C ASP A 294 -4.12 9.49 4.79
N SER A 295 -3.77 8.64 5.75
CA SER A 295 -3.59 9.05 7.15
C SER A 295 -2.45 10.03 7.41
N VAL A 296 -1.47 10.11 6.50
CA VAL A 296 -0.26 10.91 6.69
C VAL A 296 -0.44 12.34 6.19
N ASP A 297 -0.85 12.49 4.93
CA ASP A 297 -0.96 13.80 4.26
C ASP A 297 -2.41 14.28 4.08
N GLU A 298 -3.40 13.45 4.46
CA GLU A 298 -4.83 13.71 4.33
C GLU A 298 -5.29 13.98 2.89
N ASN A 299 -4.49 13.58 1.89
CA ASN A 299 -4.91 13.63 0.50
C ASN A 299 -6.05 12.62 0.26
N VAL A 300 -7.03 13.03 -0.54
CA VAL A 300 -8.21 12.23 -0.89
C VAL A 300 -7.98 11.56 -2.23
N TYR A 301 -8.19 10.25 -2.27
CA TYR A 301 -8.06 9.41 -3.46
C TYR A 301 -9.44 8.90 -3.88
N ILE A 302 -9.80 9.16 -5.12
CA ILE A 302 -11.09 8.76 -5.70
C ILE A 302 -10.85 7.82 -6.85
N LEU A 303 -11.45 6.62 -6.78
CA LEU A 303 -11.32 5.56 -7.76
C LEU A 303 -12.52 5.54 -8.71
N SER A 304 -12.27 5.30 -10.00
CA SER A 304 -13.30 5.00 -10.99
C SER A 304 -13.31 3.53 -11.43
N THR A 305 -14.43 3.03 -11.93
CA THR A 305 -14.61 1.64 -12.36
C THR A 305 -13.70 1.25 -13.53
N GLY A 306 -13.34 2.22 -14.38
CA GLY A 306 -12.40 2.05 -15.49
C GLY A 306 -10.93 2.27 -15.13
N GLY A 307 -10.60 2.44 -13.84
CA GLY A 307 -9.22 2.44 -13.35
C GLY A 307 -8.53 3.79 -13.44
N THR A 308 -9.24 4.89 -13.21
CA THR A 308 -8.63 6.20 -12.94
C THR A 308 -8.62 6.44 -11.44
N ILE A 309 -7.49 6.93 -10.92
CA ILE A 309 -7.37 7.41 -9.54
C ILE A 309 -7.05 8.89 -9.56
N ASP A 310 -7.98 9.69 -9.06
CA ASP A 310 -7.79 11.12 -8.85
C ASP A 310 -7.34 11.38 -7.41
N ARG A 311 -6.26 12.15 -7.25
CA ARG A 311 -5.75 12.59 -5.95
C ARG A 311 -6.03 14.07 -5.77
N TYR A 312 -6.69 14.41 -4.67
CA TYR A 312 -6.98 15.78 -4.25
C TYR A 312 -6.21 16.10 -2.97
N ASP A 313 -5.74 17.34 -2.86
CA ASP A 313 -5.15 17.82 -1.61
C ASP A 313 -6.21 18.15 -0.56
N VAL A 314 -5.77 18.47 0.66
CA VAL A 314 -6.65 18.84 1.79
C VAL A 314 -7.55 20.04 1.51
N SER A 315 -7.25 20.85 0.50
CA SER A 315 -8.09 21.98 0.06
C SER A 315 -9.14 21.59 -0.98
N GLY A 316 -9.12 20.32 -1.42
CA GLY A 316 -9.99 19.79 -2.46
C GLY A 316 -9.50 20.09 -3.89
N LYS A 317 -8.24 20.51 -4.06
CA LYS A 317 -7.68 20.76 -5.39
C LYS A 317 -7.09 19.48 -5.97
N LEU A 318 -7.39 19.19 -7.24
CA LEU A 318 -6.78 18.06 -7.95
C LEU A 318 -5.26 18.24 -8.05
N VAL A 319 -4.53 17.27 -7.52
CA VAL A 319 -3.06 17.18 -7.57
C VAL A 319 -2.62 16.33 -8.75
N SER A 320 -3.30 15.21 -8.99
CA SER A 320 -2.99 14.29 -10.08
C SER A 320 -4.20 13.44 -10.44
N SER A 321 -4.32 13.10 -11.72
CA SER A 321 -5.24 12.08 -12.23
C SER A 321 -4.41 11.02 -12.93
N THR A 322 -4.55 9.75 -12.52
CA THR A 322 -3.67 8.67 -13.00
C THR A 322 -4.50 7.48 -13.44
N ALA A 323 -4.35 7.10 -14.71
CA ALA A 323 -4.89 5.85 -15.21
C ALA A 323 -4.00 4.68 -14.75
N LEU A 324 -4.64 3.59 -14.33
CA LEU A 324 -3.97 2.35 -14.00
C LEU A 324 -3.57 1.66 -15.30
N ASP A 325 -2.29 1.30 -15.42
CA ASP A 325 -1.76 0.63 -16.60
C ASP A 325 -2.12 -0.88 -16.62
N ASP A 326 -2.84 -1.36 -15.59
CA ASP A 326 -3.22 -2.76 -15.37
C ASP A 326 -3.96 -3.40 -16.54
N VAL A 327 -3.47 -4.56 -16.97
CA VAL A 327 -4.22 -5.44 -17.87
C VAL A 327 -5.33 -6.06 -17.04
N ILE A 328 -6.55 -5.61 -17.30
CA ILE A 328 -7.78 -6.12 -16.71
C ILE A 328 -8.44 -7.13 -17.66
N GLU A 329 -9.12 -8.11 -17.10
CA GLU A 329 -9.88 -9.10 -17.86
C GLU A 329 -11.17 -8.50 -18.44
N THR A 330 -11.72 -9.13 -19.47
CA THR A 330 -13.06 -8.75 -19.97
C THR A 330 -14.09 -8.84 -18.84
N GLY A 331 -14.89 -7.78 -18.67
CA GLY A 331 -15.91 -7.66 -17.62
C GLY A 331 -15.36 -7.41 -16.21
N GLU A 332 -14.05 -7.13 -16.09
CA GLU A 332 -13.45 -6.65 -14.86
C GLU A 332 -13.69 -5.14 -14.67
N GLU A 333 -14.06 -4.76 -13.46
CA GLU A 333 -14.26 -3.36 -13.06
C GLU A 333 -13.66 -3.13 -11.69
N PHE A 334 -12.96 -2.01 -11.53
CA PHE A 334 -12.46 -1.58 -10.22
C PHE A 334 -13.62 -1.21 -9.29
N LYS A 335 -13.49 -1.51 -7.99
CA LYS A 335 -14.55 -1.40 -6.99
C LYS A 335 -14.13 -0.62 -5.76
N ARG A 336 -12.96 -0.93 -5.19
CA ARG A 336 -12.51 -0.37 -3.91
C ARG A 336 -11.03 -0.03 -3.89
N ILE A 337 -10.65 0.90 -3.04
CA ILE A 337 -9.27 1.31 -2.79
C ILE A 337 -9.04 1.46 -1.29
N THR A 338 -7.91 0.99 -0.78
CA THR A 338 -7.59 1.12 0.63
C THR A 338 -6.08 1.18 0.86
N PHE A 339 -5.66 1.91 1.89
CA PHE A 339 -4.25 2.05 2.25
C PHE A 339 -3.77 0.89 3.12
N SER A 340 -2.48 0.57 3.00
CA SER A 340 -1.80 -0.25 4.01
C SER A 340 -1.84 0.44 5.38
N LYS A 341 -1.89 -0.35 6.45
CA LYS A 341 -1.83 0.16 7.83
C LYS A 341 -0.40 0.11 8.39
N ILE A 342 0.55 -0.49 7.68
CA ILE A 342 1.96 -0.60 8.07
C ILE A 342 2.92 0.21 7.19
N ASP A 343 2.57 0.46 5.92
CA ASP A 343 3.43 1.15 4.96
C ASP A 343 2.68 2.27 4.22
N ASN A 344 3.07 3.51 4.50
CA ASN A 344 2.40 4.71 3.97
C ASN A 344 2.57 4.89 2.45
N ASN A 345 3.44 4.12 1.80
CA ASN A 345 3.59 4.11 0.36
C ASN A 345 2.90 2.92 -0.30
N ILE A 346 2.08 2.13 0.42
CA ILE A 346 1.33 1.00 -0.16
C ILE A 346 -0.16 1.27 -0.18
N ILE A 347 -0.75 0.93 -1.33
CA ILE A 347 -2.18 0.97 -1.57
C ILE A 347 -2.62 -0.33 -2.22
N TYR A 348 -3.81 -0.78 -1.85
CA TYR A 348 -4.49 -1.92 -2.44
C TYR A 348 -5.68 -1.42 -3.24
N VAL A 349 -5.79 -1.88 -4.49
CA VAL A 349 -6.92 -1.60 -5.36
C VAL A 349 -7.61 -2.91 -5.67
N LEU A 350 -8.91 -2.97 -5.41
CA LEU A 350 -9.76 -4.13 -5.65
C LEU A 350 -10.59 -3.92 -6.91
N SER A 351 -10.61 -4.91 -7.78
CA SER A 351 -11.66 -5.07 -8.79
C SER A 351 -12.61 -6.18 -8.40
N ASN A 352 -13.70 -6.34 -9.15
CA ASN A 352 -14.60 -7.48 -8.99
C ASN A 352 -13.94 -8.85 -9.28
N LYS A 353 -12.68 -8.90 -9.73
CA LYS A 353 -11.97 -10.15 -10.06
C LYS A 353 -10.58 -10.27 -9.47
N ASN A 354 -9.89 -9.19 -9.14
CA ASN A 354 -8.47 -9.21 -8.81
C ASN A 354 -8.16 -8.18 -7.71
N ILE A 355 -7.04 -8.37 -7.02
CA ILE A 355 -6.48 -7.40 -6.08
C ILE A 355 -5.13 -6.95 -6.60
N TYR A 356 -4.88 -5.65 -6.59
CA TYR A 356 -3.66 -5.03 -7.07
C TYR A 356 -2.95 -4.34 -5.91
N LYS A 357 -1.70 -4.73 -5.64
CA LYS A 357 -0.84 -4.06 -4.67
C LYS A 357 0.04 -3.05 -5.41
N LYS A 358 0.08 -1.80 -4.95
CA LYS A 358 0.70 -0.69 -5.68
C LYS A 358 1.49 0.21 -4.74
N PHE A 359 2.49 0.90 -5.30
CA PHE A 359 3.13 2.03 -4.63
C PHE A 359 2.31 3.29 -4.81
N LYS A 360 2.06 4.05 -3.74
CA LYS A 360 1.38 5.36 -3.78
C LYS A 360 2.15 6.36 -4.65
N SER A 361 3.48 6.34 -4.58
CA SER A 361 4.39 7.17 -5.38
C SER A 361 4.37 6.85 -6.88
N LYS A 362 3.98 5.63 -7.27
CA LYS A 362 3.96 5.13 -8.66
C LYS A 362 2.72 4.28 -8.91
N ILE A 363 1.55 4.90 -8.70
CA ILE A 363 0.26 4.20 -8.57
C ILE A 363 -0.25 3.56 -9.87
N ASN A 364 0.18 4.06 -11.03
CA ASN A 364 -0.21 3.51 -12.33
C ASN A 364 0.22 2.05 -12.50
N ARG A 365 1.32 1.63 -11.83
CA ARG A 365 1.88 0.28 -11.93
C ARG A 365 1.61 -0.54 -10.68
N SER A 366 1.50 -1.85 -10.85
CA SER A 366 1.29 -2.82 -9.77
C SER A 366 2.60 -3.50 -9.39
N ILE A 367 2.86 -3.59 -8.10
CA ILE A 367 3.93 -4.40 -7.50
C ILE A 367 3.65 -5.87 -7.78
N GLY A 368 2.45 -6.30 -7.42
CA GLY A 368 1.95 -7.65 -7.63
C GLY A 368 0.44 -7.65 -7.78
N VAL A 369 -0.10 -8.72 -8.37
CA VAL A 369 -1.53 -8.85 -8.63
C VAL A 369 -1.98 -10.22 -8.18
N PHE A 370 -2.99 -10.24 -7.32
CA PHE A 370 -3.71 -11.45 -6.96
C PHE A 370 -4.83 -11.66 -7.96
N ARG A 371 -4.73 -12.72 -8.77
CA ARG A 371 -5.76 -13.06 -9.74
C ARG A 371 -6.54 -14.28 -9.32
N LEU A 372 -7.87 -14.20 -9.33
CA LEU A 372 -8.71 -15.36 -9.05
C LEU A 372 -8.43 -16.51 -10.03
N SER A 373 -8.25 -16.17 -11.31
CA SER A 373 -7.95 -17.08 -12.41
C SER A 373 -6.63 -17.85 -12.22
N ASP A 374 -5.58 -17.17 -11.73
CA ASP A 374 -4.26 -17.79 -11.50
C ASP A 374 -4.24 -18.69 -10.25
N ASN A 375 -5.20 -18.52 -9.33
CA ASN A 375 -5.18 -19.19 -8.04
C ASN A 375 -6.23 -20.32 -7.90
N ASN A 376 -6.71 -20.85 -9.03
CA ASN A 376 -7.73 -21.90 -9.10
C ASN A 376 -9.04 -21.52 -8.38
N ILE A 377 -9.33 -20.23 -8.24
CA ILE A 377 -10.64 -19.77 -7.79
C ILE A 377 -11.55 -19.72 -9.01
N SER A 378 -12.81 -20.12 -8.82
CA SER A 378 -13.80 -20.10 -9.91
C SER A 378 -13.85 -18.73 -10.57
N THR A 379 -13.89 -18.69 -11.89
CA THR A 379 -14.09 -17.45 -12.66
C THR A 379 -15.48 -16.84 -12.47
N SER A 380 -16.40 -17.58 -11.83
CA SER A 380 -17.71 -17.08 -11.41
C SER A 380 -17.68 -16.41 -10.03
N GLU A 381 -16.56 -16.50 -9.31
CA GLU A 381 -16.36 -15.79 -8.04
C GLU A 381 -16.09 -14.31 -8.31
N ARG A 382 -16.66 -13.45 -7.47
CA ARG A 382 -16.62 -11.99 -7.59
C ARG A 382 -16.21 -11.38 -6.26
N LEU A 383 -15.23 -10.47 -6.30
CA LEU A 383 -14.80 -9.75 -5.10
C LEU A 383 -15.68 -8.52 -4.87
N THR A 384 -15.99 -8.23 -3.61
CA THR A 384 -16.97 -7.20 -3.23
C THR A 384 -16.35 -6.03 -2.47
N PHE A 385 -15.53 -6.31 -1.46
CA PHE A 385 -14.87 -5.30 -0.66
C PHE A 385 -13.45 -5.71 -0.26
N ILE A 386 -12.64 -4.74 0.14
CA ILE A 386 -11.31 -4.94 0.72
C ILE A 386 -11.16 -4.04 1.94
N SER A 387 -10.56 -4.57 3.01
CA SER A 387 -10.31 -3.82 4.23
C SER A 387 -8.96 -4.24 4.82
N THR A 388 -8.21 -3.26 5.31
CA THR A 388 -6.90 -3.48 5.94
C THR A 388 -6.97 -3.17 7.43
N ASN A 389 -6.34 -4.02 8.22
CA ASN A 389 -6.13 -3.81 9.64
C ASN A 389 -4.67 -4.14 9.99
N ASN A 390 -4.15 -3.57 11.07
CA ASN A 390 -2.88 -3.98 11.64
C ASN A 390 -3.07 -4.33 13.12
N ILE A 391 -2.52 -5.46 13.54
CA ILE A 391 -2.42 -5.80 14.94
C ILE A 391 -1.16 -5.09 15.48
N PRO A 392 -1.26 -4.24 16.52
CA PRO A 392 -0.09 -3.53 17.04
C PRO A 392 1.08 -4.46 17.36
N GLY A 393 2.24 -4.17 16.78
CA GLY A 393 3.45 -4.97 16.90
C GLY A 393 3.61 -6.06 15.83
N ASP A 394 2.60 -6.29 14.97
CA ASP A 394 2.74 -7.09 13.76
C ASP A 394 3.34 -6.24 12.63
N LEU A 395 4.27 -6.82 11.87
CA LEU A 395 4.90 -6.22 10.70
C LEU A 395 4.09 -6.47 9.41
N ASN A 396 2.89 -7.02 9.54
CA ASN A 396 1.99 -7.33 8.43
C ASN A 396 0.67 -6.55 8.55
N ASP A 397 0.12 -6.20 7.39
CA ASP A 397 -1.29 -5.92 7.23
C ASP A 397 -2.08 -7.23 7.25
N ASP A 398 -3.14 -7.27 8.04
CA ASP A 398 -4.24 -8.21 7.83
C ASP A 398 -5.15 -7.61 6.76
N VAL A 399 -5.12 -8.20 5.56
CA VAL A 399 -5.95 -7.80 4.42
C VAL A 399 -7.15 -8.74 4.32
N TYR A 400 -8.34 -8.20 4.47
CA TYR A 400 -9.61 -8.94 4.39
C TYR A 400 -10.32 -8.60 3.09
N VAL A 401 -10.84 -9.62 2.40
CA VAL A 401 -11.50 -9.45 1.10
C VAL A 401 -12.81 -10.21 1.06
N GLY A 402 -13.89 -9.48 0.82
CA GLY A 402 -15.21 -10.06 0.57
C GLY A 402 -15.26 -10.71 -0.81
N SER A 403 -15.84 -11.91 -0.87
CA SER A 403 -15.93 -12.69 -2.10
C SER A 403 -17.24 -13.44 -2.16
N GLU A 404 -17.82 -13.53 -3.36
CA GLU A 404 -19.13 -14.14 -3.60
C GLU A 404 -19.12 -15.02 -4.83
N ILE A 405 -19.83 -16.14 -4.76
CA ILE A 405 -19.95 -17.06 -5.89
C ILE A 405 -21.39 -17.50 -6.12
N SER A 406 -21.82 -17.43 -7.37
CA SER A 406 -23.09 -18.00 -7.84
C SER A 406 -22.87 -19.41 -8.38
N TYR A 407 -23.75 -20.35 -8.05
CA TYR A 407 -23.75 -21.71 -8.62
C TYR A 407 -25.07 -22.02 -9.32
N ALA A 408 -25.00 -22.81 -10.39
CA ALA A 408 -26.19 -23.34 -11.05
C ALA A 408 -27.01 -24.18 -10.06
N GLY A 409 -28.27 -23.80 -9.80
CA GLY A 409 -29.18 -24.49 -8.88
C GLY A 409 -29.26 -23.92 -7.46
N VAL A 410 -28.46 -22.89 -7.14
CA VAL A 410 -28.59 -22.13 -5.87
C VAL A 410 -29.38 -20.85 -6.15
N LYS A 411 -30.28 -20.45 -5.23
CA LYS A 411 -31.18 -19.30 -5.45
C LYS A 411 -30.51 -17.94 -5.22
N SER A 412 -29.34 -17.92 -4.56
CA SER A 412 -28.56 -16.71 -4.32
C SER A 412 -27.10 -17.06 -4.05
N ASP A 413 -26.25 -16.03 -4.06
CA ASP A 413 -24.80 -16.19 -3.96
C ASP A 413 -24.36 -16.75 -2.60
N ILE A 414 -23.18 -17.35 -2.56
CA ILE A 414 -22.51 -17.81 -1.34
C ILE A 414 -21.34 -16.86 -1.08
N GLY A 415 -21.34 -16.20 0.06
CA GLY A 415 -20.29 -15.24 0.40
C GLY A 415 -19.27 -15.75 1.41
N LYS A 416 -18.07 -15.16 1.33
CA LYS A 416 -16.88 -15.50 2.09
C LYS A 416 -16.09 -14.23 2.41
N VAL A 417 -15.25 -14.30 3.44
CA VAL A 417 -14.22 -13.29 3.70
C VAL A 417 -12.86 -13.96 3.68
N LEU A 418 -12.05 -13.69 2.67
CA LEU A 418 -10.67 -14.14 2.56
C LEU A 418 -9.78 -13.30 3.49
N LYS A 419 -8.71 -13.90 4.03
CA LYS A 419 -7.69 -13.19 4.82
C LYS A 419 -6.29 -13.46 4.27
N PHE A 420 -5.53 -12.39 4.07
CA PHE A 420 -4.12 -12.41 3.73
C PHE A 420 -3.31 -11.70 4.82
N LYS A 421 -2.10 -12.18 5.09
CA LYS A 421 -1.09 -11.45 5.87
C LYS A 421 -0.05 -10.90 4.91
N GLU A 422 -0.02 -9.58 4.82
CA GLU A 422 0.75 -8.88 3.80
C GLU A 422 1.80 -7.96 4.40
N GLN A 423 3.00 -8.01 3.82
CA GLN A 423 4.04 -7.01 4.04
C GLN A 423 4.75 -6.78 2.71
N ILE A 424 5.52 -5.71 2.57
CA ILE A 424 6.41 -5.63 1.42
C ILE A 424 7.60 -6.53 1.67
N HIS A 425 7.78 -7.53 0.82
CA HIS A 425 9.00 -8.30 0.77
C HIS A 425 9.94 -7.71 -0.27
N TYR A 426 11.06 -7.16 0.17
CA TYR A 426 12.09 -6.63 -0.73
C TYR A 426 13.11 -7.71 -1.07
N GLN A 427 13.35 -7.90 -2.36
CA GLN A 427 14.55 -8.54 -2.87
C GLN A 427 15.69 -7.52 -2.85
N THR A 428 16.88 -7.94 -2.44
CA THR A 428 18.08 -7.08 -2.37
C THR A 428 19.19 -7.63 -3.26
N THR A 429 20.05 -6.75 -3.74
CA THR A 429 21.31 -7.12 -4.41
C THR A 429 22.56 -6.84 -3.56
N VAL A 430 22.37 -6.32 -2.34
CA VAL A 430 23.45 -5.96 -1.41
C VAL A 430 23.21 -6.64 -0.05
N TYR A 431 24.26 -7.16 0.57
CA TYR A 431 24.21 -7.67 1.93
C TYR A 431 24.13 -6.53 2.95
N ASP A 432 23.26 -6.62 3.95
CA ASP A 432 23.08 -5.55 4.94
C ASP A 432 24.23 -5.41 5.95
N ARG A 433 25.18 -6.35 5.98
CA ARG A 433 26.23 -6.41 7.01
C ARG A 433 27.05 -5.12 7.12
N TYR A 434 27.29 -4.44 6.01
CA TYR A 434 28.14 -3.25 5.98
C TYR A 434 27.46 -2.00 6.59
N LYS A 435 26.14 -2.00 6.73
CA LYS A 435 25.36 -0.84 7.17
C LYS A 435 25.65 -0.41 8.61
N THR A 436 26.21 -1.29 9.44
CA THR A 436 26.62 -0.95 10.81
C THR A 436 27.95 -0.22 10.87
N ASP A 437 28.76 -0.33 9.81
CA ASP A 437 30.15 0.10 9.81
C ASP A 437 30.36 1.40 9.02
N ILE A 438 29.33 1.89 8.34
CA ILE A 438 29.38 3.14 7.57
C ILE A 438 29.18 4.39 8.42
N PHE A 439 29.73 5.49 7.94
CA PHE A 439 29.60 6.81 8.54
C PHE A 439 28.31 7.50 8.10
N SER A 440 27.55 8.04 9.05
CA SER A 440 26.43 8.94 8.79
C SER A 440 26.91 10.30 8.25
N MET A 441 26.01 11.08 7.65
CA MET A 441 26.36 12.42 7.14
C MET A 441 26.94 13.32 8.23
N SER A 442 26.37 13.28 9.44
CA SER A 442 26.86 14.06 10.59
C SER A 442 28.31 13.73 10.96
N SER A 443 28.74 12.49 10.72
CA SER A 443 30.11 12.04 10.96
C SER A 443 31.05 12.40 9.82
N ILE A 444 30.53 12.59 8.60
CA ILE A 444 31.31 12.95 7.41
C ILE A 444 31.58 14.46 7.37
N ALA A 445 30.64 15.27 7.83
CA ALA A 445 30.71 16.73 7.76
C ALA A 445 31.97 17.31 8.44
N VAL A 446 32.49 18.39 7.85
CA VAL A 446 33.51 19.25 8.46
C VAL A 446 32.84 20.15 9.49
N HIS A 447 33.30 20.10 10.74
CA HIS A 447 32.70 20.91 11.80
C HIS A 447 33.12 22.39 11.68
N SER A 448 32.26 23.29 12.13
CA SER A 448 32.52 24.74 12.10
C SER A 448 33.74 25.16 12.95
N GLU A 449 34.13 24.32 13.91
CA GLU A 449 35.30 24.51 14.76
C GLU A 449 36.60 23.95 14.14
N GLU A 450 36.50 23.15 13.07
CA GLU A 450 37.66 22.59 12.37
C GLU A 450 38.20 23.59 11.35
N TYR A 451 39.51 23.83 11.38
CA TYR A 451 40.17 24.66 10.36
C TYR A 451 40.18 23.93 9.01
N VAL A 452 39.59 24.57 7.98
CA VAL A 452 39.51 24.02 6.61
C VAL A 452 40.93 23.86 6.05
N SER A 453 41.40 22.63 6.07
CA SER A 453 42.73 22.22 5.65
C SER A 453 42.67 20.90 4.89
N SER A 454 43.72 20.59 4.13
CA SER A 454 43.82 19.33 3.39
C SER A 454 43.60 18.11 4.28
N TRP A 455 44.10 18.13 5.54
CA TRP A 455 43.90 17.03 6.49
C TRP A 455 42.42 16.83 6.90
N VAL A 456 41.73 17.92 7.25
CA VAL A 456 40.31 17.88 7.65
C VAL A 456 39.43 17.43 6.49
N ILE A 457 39.69 17.94 5.27
CA ILE A 457 38.93 17.55 4.08
C ILE A 457 39.21 16.08 3.72
N ASN A 458 40.47 15.64 3.75
CA ASN A 458 40.82 14.24 3.47
C ASN A 458 40.20 13.28 4.47
N LYS A 459 40.02 13.67 5.75
CA LYS A 459 39.27 12.88 6.74
C LYS A 459 37.81 12.68 6.31
N ALA A 460 37.14 13.73 5.84
CA ALA A 460 35.77 13.65 5.33
C ALA A 460 35.66 12.80 4.04
N LEU A 461 36.56 13.05 3.08
CA LEU A 461 36.63 12.28 1.82
C LEU A 461 36.87 10.80 2.08
N ASN A 462 37.80 10.45 2.99
CA ASN A 462 38.08 9.06 3.33
C ASN A 462 36.85 8.35 3.90
N LYS A 463 36.07 8.99 4.78
CA LYS A 463 34.82 8.41 5.31
C LYS A 463 33.81 8.13 4.20
N LEU A 464 33.65 9.05 3.24
CA LEU A 464 32.79 8.81 2.08
C LEU A 464 33.30 7.66 1.21
N ILE A 465 34.59 7.67 0.85
CA ILE A 465 35.19 6.61 0.03
C ILE A 465 35.01 5.24 0.72
N TYR A 466 35.24 5.18 2.03
CA TYR A 466 35.04 3.99 2.84
C TYR A 466 33.60 3.46 2.76
N ASN A 467 32.60 4.32 2.91
CA ASN A 467 31.20 3.93 2.75
C ASN A 467 30.92 3.28 1.38
N HIS A 468 31.45 3.87 0.31
CA HIS A 468 31.25 3.37 -1.05
C HIS A 468 32.01 2.06 -1.31
N GLN A 469 33.21 1.91 -0.76
CA GLN A 469 33.98 0.66 -0.84
C GLN A 469 33.25 -0.47 -0.12
N LEU A 470 32.80 -0.22 1.11
CA LEU A 470 32.02 -1.21 1.87
C LEU A 470 30.74 -1.62 1.14
N PHE A 471 30.00 -0.66 0.58
CA PHE A 471 28.83 -0.94 -0.23
C PHE A 471 29.17 -1.81 -1.46
N LYS A 472 30.21 -1.43 -2.21
CA LYS A 472 30.70 -2.18 -3.37
C LYS A 472 31.03 -3.63 -3.00
N ASP A 473 31.76 -3.82 -1.91
CA ASP A 473 32.23 -5.14 -1.47
C ASP A 473 31.08 -6.04 -0.96
N ASN A 474 29.92 -5.45 -0.66
CA ASN A 474 28.71 -6.17 -0.24
C ASN A 474 27.67 -6.31 -1.36
N LEU A 475 27.91 -5.73 -2.54
CA LEU A 475 27.09 -5.95 -3.73
C LEU A 475 27.36 -7.35 -4.28
N PHE A 476 26.35 -8.21 -4.24
CA PHE A 476 26.50 -9.62 -4.63
C PHE A 476 25.80 -9.96 -5.93
N GLY A 477 24.86 -9.13 -6.41
CA GLY A 477 24.02 -9.51 -7.54
C GLY A 477 23.41 -8.36 -8.33
N LYS A 478 22.62 -8.73 -9.34
CA LYS A 478 21.81 -7.84 -10.17
C LYS A 478 20.41 -8.42 -10.32
N PHE A 479 19.40 -7.56 -10.35
CA PHE A 479 18.04 -8.01 -10.64
C PHE A 479 17.92 -8.48 -12.10
N VAL A 480 17.20 -9.58 -12.30
CA VAL A 480 16.93 -10.14 -13.63
C VAL A 480 15.45 -10.09 -13.92
N GLY A 481 15.10 -9.49 -15.06
CA GLY A 481 13.73 -9.37 -15.55
C GLY A 481 13.48 -10.12 -16.85
N THR A 482 12.22 -10.49 -17.07
CA THR A 482 11.69 -11.06 -18.32
C THR A 482 10.51 -10.24 -18.82
N TYR A 483 10.46 -9.95 -20.12
CA TYR A 483 9.26 -9.45 -20.77
C TYR A 483 8.25 -10.58 -20.94
N ASN A 484 6.99 -10.33 -20.59
CA ASN A 484 5.89 -11.22 -20.90
C ASN A 484 5.28 -10.90 -22.28
N MET A 485 4.25 -11.66 -22.69
CA MET A 485 3.55 -11.46 -23.98
C MET A 485 2.87 -10.09 -24.11
N THR A 486 2.62 -9.39 -23.01
CA THR A 486 2.02 -8.04 -23.02
C THR A 486 3.08 -6.92 -22.99
N GLY A 487 4.37 -7.26 -23.07
CA GLY A 487 5.47 -6.28 -22.99
C GLY A 487 5.76 -5.77 -21.58
N ARG A 488 5.17 -6.40 -20.54
CA ARG A 488 5.46 -6.07 -19.14
C ARG A 488 6.68 -6.82 -18.66
N ILE A 489 7.49 -6.16 -17.84
CA ILE A 489 8.65 -6.75 -17.21
C ILE A 489 8.21 -7.45 -15.92
N GLN A 490 8.59 -8.71 -15.76
CA GLN A 490 8.39 -9.50 -14.57
C GLN A 490 9.75 -9.77 -13.92
N PHE A 491 9.82 -9.65 -12.60
CA PHE A 491 10.99 -10.09 -11.85
C PHE A 491 11.11 -11.62 -11.93
N ASN A 492 12.32 -12.10 -12.21
CA ASN A 492 12.62 -13.52 -12.35
C ASN A 492 13.52 -14.00 -11.20
N ASN A 493 14.72 -13.43 -11.05
CA ASN A 493 15.65 -13.80 -9.99
C ASN A 493 16.73 -12.71 -9.78
N VAL A 494 17.63 -12.92 -8.82
CA VAL A 494 18.91 -12.20 -8.69
C VAL A 494 20.02 -13.05 -9.29
N GLU A 495 20.77 -12.49 -10.24
CA GLU A 495 21.98 -13.12 -10.79
C GLU A 495 23.20 -12.63 -10.02
N TYR A 496 24.01 -13.57 -9.52
CA TYR A 496 25.23 -13.23 -8.80
C TYR A 496 26.27 -12.60 -9.73
N ILE A 497 26.95 -11.58 -9.24
CA ILE A 497 28.08 -10.98 -9.96
C ILE A 497 29.21 -12.01 -10.04
N THR A 498 29.83 -12.11 -11.21
CA THR A 498 30.95 -13.04 -11.46
C THR A 498 32.20 -12.28 -11.87
N ASP A 499 33.34 -12.95 -11.87
CA ASP A 499 34.66 -12.40 -12.25
C ASP A 499 34.71 -11.85 -13.70
N THR A 500 33.68 -12.09 -14.50
CA THR A 500 33.54 -11.56 -15.87
C THR A 500 32.92 -10.17 -15.94
N ASP A 501 32.33 -9.66 -14.85
CA ASP A 501 31.83 -8.30 -14.74
C ASP A 501 33.00 -7.31 -14.52
N GLN A 502 33.64 -6.90 -15.63
CA GLN A 502 34.84 -6.04 -15.65
C GLN A 502 34.72 -4.74 -14.85
N ASN A 503 33.51 -4.26 -14.58
CA ASN A 503 33.25 -3.00 -13.89
C ASN A 503 33.35 -3.07 -12.35
N LEU A 504 33.29 -4.27 -11.73
CA LEU A 504 33.30 -4.39 -10.26
C LEU A 504 34.72 -4.26 -9.67
N PHE A 505 35.72 -4.73 -10.42
CA PHE A 505 37.10 -4.90 -9.92
C PHE A 505 38.07 -3.78 -10.35
N ALA A 506 37.64 -2.85 -11.21
CA ALA A 506 38.52 -1.84 -11.80
C ALA A 506 38.72 -0.57 -10.94
N TYR A 507 37.88 -0.33 -9.92
CA TYR A 507 38.03 0.86 -9.07
C TYR A 507 39.11 0.66 -8.01
N ALA A 508 40.20 1.42 -8.13
CA ALA A 508 41.26 1.51 -7.14
C ALA A 508 41.33 2.94 -6.60
N THR A 509 41.41 3.10 -5.29
CA THR A 509 41.63 4.41 -4.67
C THR A 509 43.06 4.85 -4.94
N THR A 510 43.21 6.00 -5.60
CA THR A 510 44.49 6.62 -5.94
C THR A 510 44.72 7.87 -5.11
N LEU A 511 45.84 8.56 -5.36
CA LEU A 511 46.08 9.87 -4.75
C LEU A 511 45.12 10.96 -5.24
N ASP A 512 44.47 10.77 -6.40
CA ASP A 512 43.52 11.75 -6.95
C ASP A 512 42.23 11.84 -6.13
N ASN A 513 41.94 10.81 -5.33
CA ASN A 513 40.87 10.79 -4.34
C ASN A 513 41.13 11.71 -3.13
N TYR A 514 42.32 12.32 -3.03
CA TYR A 514 42.71 13.15 -1.91
C TYR A 514 43.33 14.49 -2.36
N ILE A 515 43.41 15.41 -1.41
CA ILE A 515 44.14 16.67 -1.54
C ILE A 515 45.55 16.47 -1.00
N GLY A 516 46.56 16.80 -1.78
CA GLY A 516 47.95 16.74 -1.35
C GLY A 516 48.22 17.70 -0.19
N ILE A 517 49.12 17.33 0.73
CA ILE A 517 49.47 18.17 1.90
C ILE A 517 50.01 19.56 1.47
N ASN A 518 50.66 19.64 0.32
CA ASN A 518 51.22 20.88 -0.23
C ASN A 518 50.31 21.55 -1.28
N GLU A 519 49.11 21.02 -1.53
CA GLU A 519 48.17 21.64 -2.47
C GLU A 519 47.33 22.71 -1.75
N PRO A 520 47.15 23.90 -2.34
CA PRO A 520 46.26 24.89 -1.76
C PRO A 520 44.81 24.40 -1.85
N VAL A 521 44.06 24.60 -0.77
CA VAL A 521 42.63 24.24 -0.69
C VAL A 521 41.81 25.25 -1.49
N LEU A 522 41.74 25.02 -2.79
CA LEU A 522 40.97 25.79 -3.76
C LEU A 522 39.85 24.92 -4.34
N ALA A 523 38.85 25.56 -4.94
CA ALA A 523 37.68 24.87 -5.49
C ALA A 523 38.08 23.78 -6.49
N GLU A 524 39.04 24.06 -7.38
CA GLU A 524 39.55 23.09 -8.35
C GLU A 524 40.26 21.90 -7.68
N THR A 525 41.05 22.15 -6.64
CA THR A 525 41.73 21.11 -5.86
C THR A 525 40.75 20.18 -5.16
N ILE A 526 39.64 20.72 -4.61
CA ILE A 526 38.60 19.92 -3.94
C ILE A 526 37.71 19.21 -4.98
N ASN A 527 37.45 19.82 -6.12
CA ASN A 527 36.58 19.24 -7.15
C ASN A 527 37.16 17.96 -7.76
N ARG A 528 38.49 17.79 -7.80
CA ARG A 528 39.15 16.57 -8.27
C ARG A 528 38.71 15.33 -7.46
N PRO A 529 38.94 15.25 -6.13
CA PRO A 529 38.50 14.10 -5.34
C PRO A 529 36.98 13.94 -5.27
N LEU A 530 36.20 15.04 -5.31
CA LEU A 530 34.74 14.94 -5.41
C LEU A 530 34.29 14.26 -6.72
N LYS A 531 35.00 14.52 -7.83
CA LYS A 531 34.71 13.89 -9.11
C LYS A 531 34.99 12.38 -9.07
N GLU A 532 36.10 11.97 -8.49
CA GLU A 532 36.45 10.55 -8.36
C GLU A 532 35.41 9.75 -7.54
N ILE A 533 34.83 10.36 -6.51
CA ILE A 533 33.74 9.72 -5.74
C ILE A 533 32.46 9.65 -6.59
N TYR A 534 32.10 10.73 -7.30
CA TYR A 534 30.94 10.74 -8.19
C TYR A 534 31.05 9.71 -9.33
N ASP A 535 32.24 9.54 -9.90
CA ASP A 535 32.49 8.55 -10.95
C ASP A 535 32.37 7.13 -10.40
N MET A 536 32.84 6.88 -9.16
CA MET A 536 32.56 5.62 -8.45
C MET A 536 31.06 5.37 -8.29
N GLN A 537 30.29 6.38 -7.86
CA GLN A 537 28.83 6.27 -7.73
C GLN A 537 28.15 5.95 -9.07
N SER A 538 28.63 6.55 -10.16
CA SER A 538 28.09 6.31 -11.50
C SER A 538 28.35 4.87 -11.97
N THR A 539 29.52 4.31 -11.65
CA THR A 539 29.84 2.91 -11.90
C THR A 539 28.96 1.98 -11.05
N LEU A 540 28.82 2.26 -9.74
CA LEU A 540 27.95 1.48 -8.85
C LEU A 540 26.48 1.51 -9.31
N LEU A 541 25.97 2.66 -9.76
CA LEU A 541 24.62 2.77 -10.31
C LEU A 541 24.45 1.88 -11.54
N THR A 542 25.45 1.85 -12.42
CA THR A 542 25.43 1.01 -13.62
C THR A 542 25.41 -0.47 -13.26
N LEU A 543 26.09 -0.86 -12.18
CA LEU A 543 26.06 -2.23 -11.67
C LEU A 543 24.72 -2.60 -11.06
N SER A 544 24.01 -1.65 -10.43
CA SER A 544 22.67 -1.88 -9.87
C SER A 544 21.55 -1.96 -10.93
N LYS A 545 21.84 -1.67 -12.22
CA LYS A 545 20.85 -1.81 -13.30
C LYS A 545 20.49 -3.28 -13.53
N GLU A 546 19.21 -3.51 -13.79
CA GLU A 546 18.70 -4.84 -14.07
C GLU A 546 19.17 -5.38 -15.43
N LYS A 547 19.17 -6.70 -15.54
CA LYS A 547 19.46 -7.45 -16.77
C LYS A 547 18.18 -8.09 -17.31
N TYR A 548 18.00 -8.05 -18.62
CA TYR A 548 16.86 -8.70 -19.29
C TYR A 548 17.31 -9.99 -19.97
N THR A 549 16.59 -11.08 -19.76
CA THR A 549 16.91 -12.37 -20.42
C THR A 549 16.27 -12.53 -21.80
N ASN A 550 15.30 -11.69 -22.13
CA ASN A 550 14.63 -11.65 -23.43
C ASN A 550 14.42 -10.21 -23.91
N LYS A 551 13.95 -10.06 -25.15
CA LYS A 551 13.59 -8.77 -25.76
C LYS A 551 12.11 -8.78 -26.14
N TYR A 552 11.47 -7.62 -26.06
CA TYR A 552 10.11 -7.42 -26.54
C TYR A 552 10.11 -6.63 -27.88
N PRO A 553 9.24 -6.95 -28.85
CA PRO A 553 8.27 -8.07 -28.86
C PRO A 553 8.96 -9.43 -28.82
N LEU A 554 8.30 -10.43 -28.23
CA LEU A 554 8.87 -11.77 -28.13
C LEU A 554 9.04 -12.36 -29.54
N ALA A 555 10.09 -13.17 -29.76
CA ALA A 555 10.34 -13.80 -31.06
C ALA A 555 9.17 -14.70 -31.54
N THR A 556 8.34 -15.18 -30.62
CA THR A 556 7.14 -15.98 -30.88
C THR A 556 5.87 -15.14 -31.11
N GLN A 557 5.95 -13.83 -30.96
CA GLN A 557 4.80 -12.95 -31.03
C GLN A 557 4.56 -12.49 -32.46
N VAL A 558 3.40 -12.84 -33.02
CA VAL A 558 2.97 -12.34 -34.33
C VAL A 558 2.57 -10.87 -34.16
N VAL A 559 3.43 -9.97 -34.63
CA VAL A 559 3.10 -8.53 -34.69
C VAL A 559 2.10 -8.34 -35.82
N THR A 560 0.84 -8.10 -35.47
CA THR A 560 -0.17 -7.70 -36.45
C THR A 560 0.02 -6.22 -36.72
N VAL A 561 0.36 -5.87 -37.97
CA VAL A 561 0.59 -4.49 -38.42
C VAL A 561 -0.74 -3.76 -38.61
#